data_AF-A0A0R0AC98-F1
#
_entry.id   AF-A0A0R0AC98-F1
#
_cell.length_a   1.000
_cell.length_b   1.000
_cell.length_c   1.000
_cell.angle_alpha   90.00
_cell.angle_beta   90.00
_cell.angle_gamma   90.00
#
_symmetry.space_group_name_H-M   'P 1'
#
loop_
_entity.id
_entity.type
_entity.pdbx_description
1 polymer ?
#
loop_
_entity_poly.entity_id
_entity_poly.type
_entity_poly.pdbx_seq_one_letter_code
_entity_poly.pdbx_strand_id
1 'polypeptide(L)'
;MVPAGASAQTKAVDVAKPFEEQRRQVLADLNEDKYREISVEDRSAVTAALGRILQHLQTQPDPAQLPEHNRVAVFNDQSLINTILTQAAADSRLICRRERTVGSNMPQNNCLTVAERRRQKNNAQDSVMRMQRTPKKVE
;
A
#
# COMPACT_ATOMS: atom_id res chain seq x y z
N MET A 1 7.88 28.56 4.52
CA MET A 1 8.92 27.68 3.96
C MET A 1 8.57 26.26 4.39
N VAL A 2 7.88 25.49 3.54
CA VAL A 2 7.44 24.12 3.84
C VAL A 2 8.36 23.19 3.06
N PRO A 3 9.09 22.25 3.69
CA PRO A 3 9.78 21.23 2.93
C PRO A 3 8.72 20.21 2.51
N ALA A 4 8.18 20.36 1.30
CA ALA A 4 7.20 19.44 0.75
C ALA A 4 7.93 18.22 0.19
N GLY A 5 7.97 17.16 1.02
CA GLY A 5 7.89 15.76 0.61
C GLY A 5 8.94 15.28 -0.37
N ALA A 6 9.98 14.64 0.15
CA ALA A 6 10.66 13.60 -0.59
C ALA A 6 9.59 12.59 -1.05
N SER A 7 9.34 12.54 -2.36
CA SER A 7 8.55 11.47 -2.97
C SER A 7 9.11 10.15 -2.45
N ALA A 8 8.28 9.40 -1.71
CA ALA A 8 8.53 8.00 -1.48
C ALA A 8 8.52 7.33 -2.85
N GLN A 9 9.68 7.33 -3.50
CA GLN A 9 9.93 6.51 -4.66
C GLN A 9 9.80 5.08 -4.12
N THR A 10 8.62 4.48 -4.32
CA THR A 10 8.46 3.04 -4.22
C THR A 10 9.50 2.46 -5.16
N LYS A 11 10.63 2.00 -4.60
CA LYS A 11 11.63 1.26 -5.37
C LYS A 11 10.89 0.05 -5.92
N ALA A 12 10.52 0.12 -7.19
CA ALA A 12 9.94 -0.99 -7.91
C ALA A 12 10.95 -2.16 -7.82
N VAL A 13 10.45 -3.32 -7.43
CA VAL A 13 11.23 -4.56 -7.47
C VAL A 13 11.63 -4.80 -8.92
N ASP A 14 12.93 -4.96 -9.12
CA ASP A 14 13.61 -5.06 -10.40
C ASP A 14 14.49 -6.31 -10.41
N VAL A 15 14.02 -7.36 -11.08
CA VAL A 15 14.70 -8.65 -11.19
C VAL A 15 15.98 -8.59 -12.02
N ALA A 16 16.20 -7.52 -12.81
CA ALA A 16 17.46 -7.32 -13.55
C ALA A 16 18.60 -6.78 -12.65
N LYS A 17 18.28 -6.37 -11.43
CA LYS A 17 19.21 -5.92 -10.39
C LYS A 17 19.38 -7.02 -9.34
N PRO A 18 20.35 -6.92 -8.41
CA PRO A 18 20.49 -7.88 -7.32
C PRO A 18 19.17 -8.03 -6.52
N PHE A 19 18.45 -9.11 -6.81
CA PHE A 19 17.10 -9.35 -6.29
C PHE A 19 17.09 -9.66 -4.79
N GLU A 20 18.14 -10.32 -4.28
CA GLU A 20 18.24 -10.68 -2.86
C GLU A 20 18.27 -9.46 -1.93
N GLU A 21 18.98 -8.40 -2.32
CA GLU A 21 19.03 -7.16 -1.54
C GLU A 21 17.66 -6.47 -1.55
N GLN A 22 17.01 -6.44 -2.71
CA GLN A 22 15.66 -5.86 -2.83
C GLN A 22 14.64 -6.66 -2.03
N ARG A 23 14.68 -7.99 -2.08
CA ARG A 23 13.80 -8.87 -1.32
C ARG A 23 13.94 -8.61 0.17
N ARG A 24 15.17 -8.55 0.68
CA ARG A 24 15.43 -8.20 2.09
C ARG A 24 14.85 -6.84 2.45
N GLN A 25 15.05 -5.82 1.60
CA GLN A 25 14.52 -4.49 1.85
C GLN A 25 12.99 -4.49 1.86
N VAL A 26 12.34 -5.16 0.90
CA VAL A 26 10.88 -5.24 0.84
C VAL A 26 10.33 -5.96 2.07
N LEU A 27 10.94 -7.06 2.50
CA LEU A 27 10.53 -7.77 3.72
C LEU A 27 10.70 -6.92 4.98
N ALA A 28 11.75 -6.09 5.06
CA ALA A 28 11.91 -5.13 6.14
C ALA A 28 10.82 -4.05 6.08
N ASP A 29 10.64 -3.40 4.94
CA ASP A 29 9.64 -2.34 4.73
C ASP A 29 8.21 -2.83 5.02
N LEU A 30 7.89 -4.09 4.73
CA LEU A 30 6.59 -4.69 5.06
C LEU A 30 6.33 -4.75 6.56
N ASN A 31 7.37 -4.91 7.38
CA ASN A 31 7.23 -4.91 8.84
C ASN A 31 7.25 -3.49 9.45
N GLU A 32 7.67 -2.49 8.69
CA GLU A 32 7.70 -1.10 9.10
C GLU A 32 6.37 -0.35 8.83
N ASP A 33 6.28 0.89 9.31
CA ASP A 33 5.12 1.77 9.15
C ASP A 33 4.86 2.20 7.69
N LYS A 34 5.80 1.94 6.78
CA LYS A 34 5.73 2.39 5.37
C LYS A 34 4.53 1.81 4.63
N TYR A 35 4.13 0.58 4.96
CA TYR A 35 2.96 -0.09 4.40
C TYR A 35 1.94 -0.40 5.49
N ARG A 36 1.68 0.55 6.39
CA ARG A 36 0.76 0.34 7.52
C ARG A 36 -0.67 -0.07 7.11
N GLU A 37 -1.13 0.37 5.94
CA GLU A 37 -2.49 0.10 5.44
C GLU A 37 -2.59 -1.15 4.53
N ILE A 38 -1.50 -1.86 4.29
CA ILE A 38 -1.54 -3.08 3.47
C ILE A 38 -2.34 -4.19 4.18
N SER A 39 -3.16 -4.91 3.42
CA SER A 39 -3.95 -6.04 3.96
C SER A 39 -3.06 -7.24 4.32
N VAL A 40 -3.59 -8.16 5.14
CA VAL A 40 -2.87 -9.40 5.50
C VAL A 40 -2.73 -10.29 4.27
N GLU A 41 -3.77 -10.32 3.43
CA GLU A 41 -3.83 -11.03 2.17
C GLU A 41 -2.76 -10.53 1.21
N ASP A 42 -2.65 -9.21 1.03
CA ASP A 42 -1.63 -8.59 0.17
C ASP A 42 -0.21 -8.83 0.69
N ARG A 43 0.01 -8.78 2.02
CA ARG A 43 1.30 -9.16 2.63
C ARG A 43 1.66 -10.62 2.30
N SER A 44 0.71 -11.53 2.43
CA SER A 44 0.92 -12.94 2.12
C SER A 44 1.21 -13.15 0.62
N ALA A 45 0.52 -12.43 -0.25
CA ALA A 45 0.72 -12.50 -1.69
C ALA A 45 2.12 -12.00 -2.11
N VAL A 46 2.57 -10.87 -1.55
CA VAL A 46 3.91 -10.31 -1.82
C VAL A 46 5.00 -11.25 -1.31
N THR A 47 4.88 -11.76 -0.08
CA THR A 47 5.88 -12.68 0.49
C THR A 47 5.97 -13.99 -0.30
N ALA A 48 4.83 -14.54 -0.73
CA ALA A 48 4.79 -15.73 -1.60
C ALA A 48 5.40 -15.47 -2.98
N ALA A 49 5.08 -14.33 -3.62
CA ALA A 49 5.64 -13.97 -4.92
C ALA A 49 7.16 -13.75 -4.86
N LEU A 50 7.67 -13.10 -3.81
CA LEU A 50 9.11 -12.95 -3.57
C LEU A 50 9.81 -14.31 -3.43
N GLY A 51 9.16 -15.29 -2.77
CA GLY A 51 9.67 -16.65 -2.65
C GLY A 51 9.73 -17.39 -3.99
N ARG A 52 8.70 -17.28 -4.82
CA ARG A 52 8.67 -17.89 -6.17
C ARG A 52 9.76 -17.33 -7.08
N ILE A 53 9.93 -16.01 -7.12
CA ILE A 53 11.00 -15.38 -7.91
C ILE A 53 12.37 -15.89 -7.43
N LEU A 54 12.59 -15.96 -6.12
CA LEU A 54 13.85 -16.47 -5.57
C LEU A 54 14.13 -17.91 -6.04
N GLN A 55 13.12 -18.78 -6.02
CA GLN A 55 13.28 -20.17 -6.47
C GLN A 55 13.68 -20.26 -7.95
N HIS A 56 13.10 -19.43 -8.81
CA HIS A 56 13.48 -19.38 -10.22
C HIS A 56 14.92 -18.86 -10.41
N LEU A 57 15.31 -17.81 -9.67
CA LEU A 57 16.64 -17.21 -9.75
C LEU A 57 17.75 -18.07 -9.12
N GLN A 58 17.42 -18.97 -8.18
CA GLN A 58 18.38 -19.95 -7.66
C GLN A 58 18.81 -20.97 -8.72
N THR A 59 17.92 -21.29 -9.65
CA THR A 59 18.21 -22.25 -10.74
C THR A 59 19.03 -21.59 -11.85
N GLN A 60 18.72 -20.34 -12.17
CA GLN A 60 19.44 -19.54 -13.15
C GLN A 60 19.45 -18.08 -12.67
N PRO A 61 20.60 -17.56 -12.20
CA PRO A 61 20.72 -16.21 -11.67
C PRO A 61 20.40 -15.10 -12.68
N ASP A 62 20.57 -15.38 -13.97
CA ASP A 62 20.29 -14.43 -15.04
C ASP A 62 18.84 -14.59 -15.55
N PRO A 63 17.93 -13.63 -15.27
CA PRO A 63 16.55 -13.70 -15.72
C PRO A 63 16.42 -13.72 -17.26
N ALA A 64 17.42 -13.24 -18.00
CA ALA A 64 17.44 -13.29 -19.46
C ALA A 64 17.72 -14.70 -20.00
N GLN A 65 18.35 -15.56 -19.20
CA GLN A 65 18.68 -16.95 -19.55
C GLN A 65 17.65 -17.96 -19.03
N LEU A 66 16.60 -17.51 -18.35
CA LEU A 66 15.49 -18.38 -17.94
C LEU A 66 14.71 -18.88 -19.18
N PRO A 67 14.18 -20.12 -19.12
CA PRO A 67 13.21 -20.60 -20.10
C PRO A 67 12.02 -19.62 -20.19
N GLU A 68 11.47 -19.43 -21.39
CA GLU A 68 10.44 -18.43 -21.66
C GLU A 68 9.28 -18.47 -20.65
N HIS A 69 8.79 -19.67 -20.36
CA HIS A 69 7.75 -19.89 -19.37
C HIS A 69 8.12 -19.34 -17.98
N ASN A 70 9.32 -19.64 -17.50
CA ASN A 70 9.79 -19.19 -16.18
C ASN A 70 10.06 -17.69 -16.17
N ARG A 71 10.57 -17.15 -17.29
CA ARG A 71 10.79 -15.71 -17.45
C ARG A 71 9.47 -14.94 -17.36
N VAL A 72 8.43 -15.40 -18.04
CA VAL A 72 7.08 -14.81 -17.94
C VAL A 72 6.54 -14.89 -16.52
N ALA A 73 6.68 -16.04 -15.84
CA ALA A 73 6.25 -16.19 -14.46
C ALA A 73 6.93 -15.18 -13.51
N VAL A 74 8.25 -15.00 -13.64
CA VAL A 74 9.02 -14.04 -12.84
C VAL A 74 8.57 -12.60 -13.09
N PHE A 75 8.35 -12.21 -14.35
CA PHE A 75 7.88 -10.86 -14.68
C PHE A 75 6.45 -10.59 -14.21
N ASN A 76 5.59 -11.62 -14.23
CA ASN A 76 4.24 -11.53 -13.69
C ASN A 76 4.27 -11.35 -12.16
N ASP A 77 5.08 -12.13 -11.46
CA ASP A 77 5.26 -12.01 -10.00
C ASP A 77 5.86 -10.65 -9.63
N GLN A 78 6.84 -10.16 -10.39
CA GLN A 78 7.38 -8.81 -10.23
C GLN A 78 6.29 -7.74 -10.38
N SER A 79 5.49 -7.83 -11.45
CA SER A 79 4.42 -6.88 -11.73
C SER A 79 3.34 -6.89 -10.63
N LEU A 80 3.01 -8.08 -10.11
CA LEU A 80 2.10 -8.26 -8.98
C LEU A 80 2.63 -7.55 -7.73
N ILE A 81 3.89 -7.81 -7.36
CA ILE A 81 4.53 -7.19 -6.20
C ILE A 81 4.53 -5.67 -6.34
N ASN A 82 4.96 -5.16 -7.50
CA ASN A 82 5.03 -3.72 -7.75
C ASN A 82 3.66 -3.06 -7.64
N THR A 83 2.62 -3.69 -8.20
CA THR A 83 1.24 -3.18 -8.11
C THR A 83 0.76 -3.08 -6.67
N ILE A 84 0.95 -4.15 -5.88
CA ILE A 84 0.54 -4.19 -4.48
C ILE A 84 1.29 -3.15 -3.65
N LEU A 85 2.62 -3.08 -3.78
CA LEU A 85 3.45 -2.15 -3.01
C LEU A 85 3.16 -0.68 -3.38
N THR A 86 2.92 -0.39 -4.67
CA THR A 86 2.53 0.96 -5.10
C THR A 86 1.19 1.37 -4.52
N GLN A 87 0.19 0.47 -4.52
CA GLN A 87 -1.10 0.74 -3.90
C GLN A 87 -0.97 0.93 -2.38
N ALA A 88 -0.27 0.02 -1.70
CA ALA A 88 -0.07 0.09 -0.26
C ALA A 88 0.65 1.37 0.17
N ALA A 89 1.66 1.84 -0.59
CA ALA A 89 2.33 3.10 -0.34
C ALA A 89 1.38 4.31 -0.50
N ALA A 90 0.54 4.29 -1.54
CA ALA A 90 -0.42 5.35 -1.79
C ALA A 90 -1.46 5.45 -0.66
N ASP A 91 -1.93 4.31 -0.17
CA ASP A 91 -2.92 4.21 0.91
C ASP A 91 -2.34 4.57 2.28
N SER A 92 -1.09 4.20 2.55
CA SER A 92 -0.39 4.46 3.82
C SER A 92 0.12 5.90 3.96
N ARG A 93 0.06 6.73 2.90
CA ARG A 93 0.53 8.12 2.97
C ARG A 93 -0.31 8.94 3.95
N LEU A 94 0.37 9.64 4.88
CA LEU A 94 -0.27 10.56 5.81
C LEU A 94 -0.67 11.87 5.14
N ILE A 95 -1.89 12.34 5.44
CA ILE A 95 -2.36 13.68 5.11
C ILE A 95 -2.72 14.39 6.41
N CYS A 96 -1.87 15.34 6.81
CA CYS A 96 -2.14 16.23 7.93
C CYS A 96 -2.91 17.47 7.47
N ARG A 97 -4.03 17.77 8.13
CA ARG A 97 -4.78 19.00 7.96
C ARG A 97 -4.90 19.73 9.28
N ARG A 98 -4.83 21.06 9.22
CA ARG A 98 -5.07 21.92 10.36
C ARG A 98 -6.53 22.34 10.34
N GLU A 99 -7.33 21.80 11.24
CA GLU A 99 -8.78 21.95 11.27
C GLU A 99 -9.23 22.49 12.63
N ARG A 100 -10.35 23.23 12.66
CA ARG A 100 -10.97 23.71 13.89
C ARG A 100 -12.13 22.78 14.22
N THR A 101 -12.09 22.14 15.38
CA THR A 101 -13.15 21.26 15.85
C THR A 101 -14.39 22.09 16.18
N VAL A 102 -15.58 21.59 15.84
CA VAL A 102 -16.85 22.27 16.17
C VAL A 102 -16.92 22.50 17.68
N GLY A 103 -17.20 23.74 18.10
CA GLY A 103 -17.21 24.13 19.51
C GLY A 103 -15.87 24.62 20.07
N SER A 104 -14.77 24.59 19.29
CA SER A 104 -13.48 25.17 19.68
C SER A 104 -12.90 26.06 18.59
N ASN A 105 -12.42 27.24 18.98
CA ASN A 105 -11.66 28.13 18.10
C ASN A 105 -10.17 27.77 18.02
N MET A 106 -9.71 26.74 18.75
CA MET A 106 -8.32 26.32 18.70
C MET A 106 -8.09 25.37 17.50
N PRO A 107 -7.22 25.73 16.53
CA PRO A 107 -6.93 24.85 15.41
C PRO A 107 -6.01 23.69 15.83
N GLN A 108 -6.44 22.46 15.58
CA GLN A 108 -5.69 21.24 15.85
C GLN A 108 -5.14 20.63 14.55
N ASN A 109 -4.02 19.92 14.64
CA ASN A 109 -3.48 19.17 13.52
C ASN A 109 -4.03 17.75 13.57
N ASN A 110 -4.80 17.36 12.56
CA ASN A 110 -5.33 16.01 12.40
C ASN A 110 -4.61 15.32 11.24
N CYS A 111 -3.89 14.25 11.53
CA CYS A 111 -3.15 13.46 10.56
C CYS A 111 -3.82 12.10 10.41
N LEU A 112 -4.19 11.75 9.17
CA LEU A 112 -4.84 10.49 8.83
C LEU A 112 -4.18 9.90 7.59
N THR A 113 -4.17 8.58 7.46
CA THR A 113 -3.77 7.92 6.20
C THR A 113 -4.80 8.19 5.10
N VAL A 114 -4.41 8.01 3.84
CA VAL A 114 -5.34 8.11 2.70
C VAL A 114 -6.46 7.08 2.84
N ALA A 115 -6.11 5.85 3.23
CA ALA A 115 -7.08 4.80 3.46
C ALA A 115 -8.02 5.12 4.63
N GLU A 116 -7.52 5.58 5.78
CA GLU A 116 -8.34 6.00 6.92
C GLU A 116 -9.33 7.10 6.54
N ARG A 117 -8.85 8.13 5.83
CA ARG A 117 -9.72 9.20 5.34
C ARG A 117 -10.82 8.66 4.42
N ARG A 118 -10.50 7.71 3.54
CA ARG A 118 -11.48 7.07 2.65
C ARG A 118 -12.52 6.30 3.46
N ARG A 119 -12.10 5.52 4.46
CA ARG A 119 -13.00 4.81 5.38
C ARG A 119 -13.91 5.77 6.14
N GLN A 120 -13.38 6.87 6.68
CA GLN A 120 -14.18 7.89 7.36
C GLN A 120 -15.23 8.51 6.43
N LYS A 121 -14.85 8.84 5.19
CA LYS A 121 -15.79 9.36 4.18
C LYS A 121 -16.90 8.36 3.88
N ASN A 122 -16.55 7.10 3.62
CA ASN A 122 -17.53 6.05 3.30
C ASN A 122 -18.49 5.81 4.47
N ASN A 123 -17.96 5.70 5.70
CA ASN A 123 -18.77 5.51 6.90
C ASN A 123 -19.75 6.69 7.14
N ALA A 124 -19.31 7.93 6.87
CA ALA A 124 -20.16 9.11 6.95
C ALA A 124 -21.26 9.13 5.88
N GLN A 125 -20.97 8.66 4.67
CA GLN A 125 -21.97 8.53 3.60
C GLN A 125 -23.00 7.45 3.95
N ASP A 126 -22.54 6.29 4.41
CA ASP A 126 -23.40 5.17 4.79
C ASP A 126 -24.33 5.53 5.96
N SER A 127 -23.84 6.29 6.96
CA SER A 127 -24.66 6.71 8.09
C SER A 127 -25.79 7.66 7.65
N VAL A 128 -25.49 8.63 6.78
CA VAL A 128 -26.50 9.54 6.21
C VAL A 128 -27.54 8.76 5.38
N MET A 129 -27.10 7.82 4.54
CA MET A 129 -28.01 6.98 3.75
C MET A 129 -28.90 6.10 4.63
N ARG A 130 -28.36 5.55 5.74
CA ARG A 130 -29.15 4.76 6.71
C ARG A 130 -30.21 5.61 7.41
N MET A 131 -29.86 6.82 7.84
CA MET A 131 -30.82 7.75 8.47
C MET A 131 -31.97 8.15 7.53
N GLN A 132 -31.70 8.27 6.23
CA GLN A 132 -32.73 8.56 5.22
C GLN A 132 -33.68 7.38 4.95
N ARG A 133 -33.21 6.14 5.18
CA ARG A 133 -33.99 4.91 4.94
C ARG A 133 -34.86 4.50 6.12
N THR A 134 -34.56 4.95 7.33
CA THR A 134 -35.43 4.73 8.50
C THR A 134 -36.64 5.67 8.43
N PRO A 135 -37.88 5.16 8.28
CA PRO A 135 -39.05 6.02 8.28
C PRO A 135 -39.15 6.70 9.64
N LYS A 136 -39.27 8.04 9.65
CA LYS A 136 -39.62 8.78 10.86
C LYS A 136 -40.95 8.22 11.36
N LYS A 137 -40.97 7.56 12.53
CA LYS A 137 -42.20 7.47 13.30
C LYS A 137 -42.58 8.90 13.66
N VAL A 138 -43.58 9.42 12.96
CA VAL A 138 -44.28 10.64 13.37
C VAL A 138 -45.17 10.18 14.52
N GLU A 139 -44.82 10.59 15.73
CA GLU A 139 -45.65 10.43 16.93
C GLU A 139 -46.61 11.62 17.06
#